data_AF-A0A7W4HJU8-F1
#
_entry.id   AF-A0A7W4HJU8-F1
#
_cell.length_a   1.000
_cell.length_b   1.000
_cell.length_c   1.000
_cell.angle_alpha   90.00
_cell.angle_beta   90.00
_cell.angle_gamma   90.00
#
_symmetry.space_group_name_H-M   'P 1'
#
loop_
_entity.id
_entity.type
_entity.pdbx_description
1 polymer ?
#
loop_
_entity_poly.entity_id
_entity_poly.type
_entity_poly.pdbx_seq_one_letter_code
_entity_poly.pdbx_strand_id
1 'polypeptide(L)'
;MNEIILIILGLVFIETSFLVVRSFRKGFNYSGQRRRIYVDTSSLMDGRILKVAKTGFLDGLLIIPHSVLNEMQLLADGKDTEKRARARFGLDVVNELERVVHNEVEILPDALDHTPVDNRLLQLAKENRGTILTTDYNLGMVAKTMDIDVLNVNDLAIELRSDYLPGERMRIKITALGSNPKQGVGYLPDGMMVVVDEAATLVGRFVEIEFVKFLQTNSGRMMFAKVATQTKSSGRFGRGAGRKIKAKS
;
A
#
# COMPACT_ATOMS: atom_id res chain seq x y z
N MET A 1 -57.17 -18.56 -1.68
CA MET A 1 -55.99 -18.58 -0.78
C MET A 1 -54.74 -19.01 -1.54
N ASN A 2 -54.76 -20.14 -2.25
CA ASN A 2 -53.62 -20.63 -3.05
C ASN A 2 -53.17 -19.68 -4.17
N GLU A 3 -54.11 -19.02 -4.87
CA GLU A 3 -53.77 -18.07 -5.95
C GLU A 3 -53.02 -16.84 -5.44
N ILE A 4 -53.39 -16.31 -4.27
CA ILE A 4 -52.74 -15.15 -3.65
C ILE A 4 -51.31 -15.51 -3.22
N ILE A 5 -51.12 -16.73 -2.67
CA ILE A 5 -49.79 -17.22 -2.27
C ILE A 5 -48.86 -17.37 -3.47
N LEU A 6 -49.37 -17.85 -4.61
CA LEU A 6 -48.60 -17.98 -5.85
C LEU A 6 -48.14 -16.62 -6.39
N ILE A 7 -49.00 -15.60 -6.33
CA ILE A 7 -48.65 -14.24 -6.76
C ILE A 7 -47.54 -13.65 -5.87
N ILE A 8 -47.64 -13.81 -4.55
CA ILE A 8 -46.63 -13.31 -3.60
C ILE A 8 -45.29 -14.01 -3.81
N LEU A 9 -45.29 -15.34 -3.98
CA LEU A 9 -44.07 -16.10 -4.28
C LEU A 9 -43.42 -15.66 -5.60
N GLY A 10 -44.23 -15.38 -6.63
CA GLY A 10 -43.75 -14.85 -7.90
C GLY A 10 -43.07 -13.49 -7.76
N LEU A 11 -43.66 -12.57 -7.00
CA LEU A 11 -43.08 -11.24 -6.74
C LEU A 11 -41.76 -11.33 -5.96
N VAL A 12 -41.72 -12.14 -4.91
CA VAL A 12 -40.48 -12.37 -4.13
C VAL A 12 -39.41 -13.02 -5.01
N PHE A 13 -39.78 -13.97 -5.87
CA PHE A 13 -38.84 -14.60 -6.80
C PHE A 13 -38.28 -13.59 -7.81
N ILE A 14 -39.10 -12.67 -8.31
CA ILE A 14 -38.67 -11.61 -9.23
C ILE A 14 -37.71 -10.63 -8.52
N GLU A 15 -38.05 -10.16 -7.32
CA GLU A 15 -37.19 -9.24 -6.57
C GLU A 15 -35.86 -9.90 -6.18
N THR A 16 -35.90 -11.13 -5.69
CA THR A 16 -34.68 -11.87 -5.31
C THR A 16 -33.84 -12.20 -6.55
N SER A 17 -34.45 -12.58 -7.68
CA SER A 17 -33.74 -12.76 -8.95
C SER A 17 -33.14 -11.45 -9.46
N PHE A 18 -33.85 -10.33 -9.32
CA PHE A 18 -33.35 -9.00 -9.70
C PHE A 18 -32.15 -8.57 -8.83
N LEU A 19 -32.23 -8.77 -7.52
CA LEU A 19 -31.11 -8.51 -6.60
C LEU A 19 -29.91 -9.43 -6.85
N VAL A 20 -30.15 -10.71 -7.14
CA VAL A 20 -29.12 -11.68 -7.51
C VAL A 20 -28.46 -11.29 -8.83
N VAL A 21 -29.22 -10.97 -9.89
CA VAL A 21 -28.68 -10.50 -11.17
C VAL A 21 -27.88 -9.21 -11.01
N ARG A 22 -28.37 -8.27 -10.18
CA ARG A 22 -27.65 -7.02 -9.86
C ARG A 22 -26.37 -7.28 -9.07
N SER A 23 -26.37 -8.26 -8.16
CA SER A 23 -25.20 -8.67 -7.37
C SER A 23 -24.16 -9.40 -8.24
N PHE A 24 -24.61 -10.27 -9.16
CA PHE A 24 -23.75 -10.99 -10.09
C PHE A 24 -23.14 -10.09 -11.18
N ARG A 25 -23.83 -9.00 -11.59
CA ARG A 25 -23.26 -8.00 -12.50
C ARG A 25 -22.07 -7.24 -11.90
N LYS A 26 -21.91 -7.21 -10.57
CA LYS A 26 -20.72 -6.64 -9.92
C LYS A 26 -19.52 -7.59 -9.87
N GLY A 27 -19.67 -8.87 -10.23
CA GLY A 27 -18.64 -9.89 -9.94
C GLY A 27 -18.39 -10.94 -11.02
N PHE A 28 -18.85 -10.75 -12.26
CA PHE A 28 -18.50 -11.67 -13.35
C PHE A 28 -17.24 -11.19 -14.06
N ASN A 29 -16.11 -11.74 -13.61
CA ASN A 29 -14.81 -11.62 -14.24
C ASN A 29 -14.90 -11.89 -15.75
N TYR A 30 -14.51 -10.88 -16.52
CA TYR A 30 -14.24 -10.96 -17.95
C TYR A 30 -13.13 -11.99 -18.17
N SER A 31 -13.51 -13.24 -18.41
CA SER A 31 -12.63 -14.39 -18.72
C SER A 31 -11.85 -14.26 -20.05
N GLY A 32 -11.53 -13.04 -20.48
CA GLY A 32 -10.79 -12.79 -21.72
C GLY A 32 -10.45 -11.34 -22.00
N GLN A 33 -10.89 -10.37 -21.18
CA GLN A 33 -10.54 -8.96 -21.37
C GLN A 33 -9.53 -8.55 -20.31
N ARG A 34 -8.29 -8.25 -20.74
CA ARG A 34 -7.23 -7.73 -19.86
C ARG A 34 -7.73 -6.49 -19.12
N ARG A 35 -7.46 -6.42 -17.82
CA ARG A 35 -7.78 -5.26 -16.98
C ARG A 35 -7.15 -4.01 -17.60
N ARG A 36 -7.94 -2.98 -17.88
CA ARG A 36 -7.46 -1.69 -18.40
C ARG A 36 -7.10 -0.79 -17.24
N ILE A 37 -5.86 -0.31 -17.20
CA ILE A 37 -5.34 0.51 -16.12
C ILE A 37 -4.87 1.84 -16.71
N TYR A 38 -5.62 2.90 -16.45
CA TYR A 38 -5.31 4.27 -16.88
C TYR A 38 -4.29 4.89 -15.92
N VAL A 39 -3.12 5.23 -16.45
CA VAL A 39 -2.01 5.74 -15.64
C VAL A 39 -1.99 7.26 -15.64
N ASP A 40 -1.94 7.83 -14.44
CA ASP A 40 -1.87 9.27 -14.20
C ASP A 40 -0.43 9.81 -14.20
N THR A 41 -0.27 11.10 -14.51
CA THR A 41 0.96 11.89 -14.44
C THR A 41 1.68 11.71 -13.10
N SER A 42 0.94 11.78 -11.98
CA SER A 42 1.53 11.68 -10.65
C SER A 42 2.26 10.35 -10.42
N SER A 43 1.68 9.25 -10.91
CA SER A 43 2.24 7.91 -10.77
C SER A 43 3.50 7.71 -11.59
N LEU A 44 3.53 8.26 -12.80
CA LEU A 44 4.70 8.21 -13.68
C LEU A 44 5.86 9.02 -13.09
N MET A 45 5.59 10.24 -12.62
CA MET A 45 6.59 11.11 -12.00
C MET A 45 7.15 10.57 -10.67
N ASP A 46 6.38 9.78 -9.92
CA ASP A 46 6.85 9.08 -8.72
C ASP A 46 7.77 7.90 -9.07
N GLY A 47 7.43 7.15 -10.12
CA GLY A 47 8.23 6.06 -10.69
C GLY A 47 8.27 4.76 -9.89
N ARG A 48 7.69 4.68 -8.67
CA ARG A 48 7.57 3.40 -7.95
C ARG A 48 6.71 2.39 -8.71
N ILE A 49 5.77 2.86 -9.55
CA ILE A 49 4.95 2.01 -10.42
C ILE A 49 5.80 1.09 -11.30
N LEU A 50 6.98 1.53 -11.73
CA LEU A 50 7.87 0.74 -12.59
C LEU A 50 8.48 -0.44 -11.83
N LYS A 51 8.79 -0.23 -10.55
CA LYS A 51 9.29 -1.30 -9.68
C LYS A 51 8.19 -2.34 -9.45
N VAL A 52 6.96 -1.90 -9.20
CA VAL A 52 5.80 -2.79 -9.04
C VAL A 52 5.48 -3.53 -10.34
N ALA A 53 5.60 -2.88 -11.50
CA ALA A 53 5.45 -3.51 -12.81
C ALA A 53 6.51 -4.59 -13.05
N LYS A 54 7.77 -4.33 -12.70
CA LYS A 54 8.88 -5.29 -12.83
C LYS A 54 8.72 -6.53 -11.94
N THR A 55 7.97 -6.47 -10.84
CA THR A 55 7.69 -7.65 -10.00
C THR A 55 6.56 -8.53 -10.51
N GLY A 56 5.78 -8.08 -11.50
CA GLY A 56 4.59 -8.77 -12.01
C GLY A 56 3.34 -8.62 -11.13
N PHE A 57 3.37 -7.77 -10.10
CA PHE A 57 2.18 -7.49 -9.27
C PHE A 57 1.19 -6.53 -9.95
N LEU A 58 1.69 -5.68 -10.85
CA LEU A 58 0.87 -4.89 -11.74
C LEU A 58 0.63 -5.74 -12.99
N ASP A 59 -0.58 -6.29 -13.11
CA ASP A 59 -1.03 -7.10 -14.25
C ASP A 59 -2.24 -6.41 -14.91
N GLY A 60 -2.16 -6.26 -16.23
CA GLY A 60 -3.14 -5.55 -17.04
C GLY A 60 -2.52 -4.82 -18.22
N LEU A 61 -3.39 -4.18 -19.00
CA LEU A 61 -3.02 -3.24 -20.06
C LEU A 61 -2.86 -1.85 -19.44
N LEU A 62 -1.63 -1.35 -19.37
CA LEU A 62 -1.32 -0.01 -18.90
C LEU A 62 -1.59 0.97 -20.03
N ILE A 63 -2.63 1.78 -19.87
CA ILE A 63 -3.04 2.78 -20.84
C ILE A 63 -2.54 4.14 -20.38
N ILE A 64 -1.70 4.78 -21.18
CA ILE A 64 -1.16 6.11 -20.91
C ILE A 64 -1.73 7.08 -21.95
N PRO A 65 -2.68 7.96 -21.57
CA PRO A 65 -3.23 8.95 -22.49
C PRO A 65 -2.17 9.94 -23.00
N HIS A 66 -2.32 10.41 -24.24
CA HIS A 66 -1.54 11.53 -24.79
C HIS A 66 -1.62 12.78 -23.91
N SER A 67 -2.78 13.07 -23.31
CA SER A 67 -2.97 14.19 -22.38
C SER A 67 -2.02 14.14 -21.18
N VAL A 68 -1.78 12.94 -20.62
CA VAL A 68 -0.82 12.71 -19.53
C VAL A 68 0.62 12.94 -20.00
N LEU A 69 1.00 12.42 -21.18
CA LEU A 69 2.33 12.66 -21.75
C LEU A 69 2.57 14.14 -22.03
N ASN A 70 1.57 14.83 -22.57
CA ASN A 70 1.63 16.25 -22.89
C ASN A 70 1.77 17.11 -21.63
N GLU A 71 1.05 16.79 -20.57
CA GLU A 71 1.21 17.47 -19.28
C GLU A 71 2.63 17.32 -18.72
N MET A 72 3.20 16.10 -18.75
CA MET A 72 4.59 15.89 -18.35
C MET A 72 5.58 16.65 -19.23
N GLN A 73 5.37 16.73 -20.54
CA GLN A 73 6.22 17.53 -21.44
C GLN A 73 6.19 19.01 -21.08
N LEU A 74 4.99 19.58 -20.87
CA LEU A 74 4.83 20.97 -20.43
C LEU A 74 5.51 21.23 -19.08
N LEU A 75 5.43 20.28 -18.14
CA LEU A 75 6.15 20.35 -16.87
C LEU A 75 7.67 20.23 -17.03
N ALA A 76 8.15 19.44 -17.99
CA ALA A 76 9.58 19.25 -18.31
C ALA A 76 10.23 20.48 -18.97
N ASP A 77 9.41 21.35 -19.58
CA ASP A 77 9.80 22.63 -20.18
C ASP A 77 9.52 23.84 -19.25
N GLY A 78 8.91 23.60 -18.09
CA GLY A 78 8.54 24.63 -17.13
C GLY A 78 9.71 25.35 -16.46
N LYS A 79 9.44 26.41 -15.70
CA LYS A 79 10.48 27.19 -15.01
C LYS A 79 11.00 26.51 -13.73
N ASP A 80 10.18 25.65 -13.12
CA ASP A 80 10.49 24.98 -11.86
C ASP A 80 11.44 23.81 -12.09
N THR A 81 12.67 23.92 -11.57
CA THR A 81 13.74 22.93 -11.76
C THR A 81 13.40 21.56 -11.17
N GLU A 82 12.75 21.50 -10.01
CA GLU A 82 12.39 20.22 -9.39
C GLU A 82 11.28 19.51 -10.16
N LYS A 83 10.23 20.26 -10.52
CA LYS A 83 9.14 19.71 -11.34
C LYS A 83 9.63 19.25 -12.70
N ARG A 84 10.52 20.02 -13.35
CA ARG A 84 11.15 19.62 -14.61
C ARG A 84 11.92 18.31 -14.49
N ALA A 85 12.74 18.16 -13.44
CA ALA A 85 13.52 16.95 -13.23
C ALA A 85 12.61 15.73 -13.03
N ARG A 86 11.56 15.87 -12.22
CA ARG A 86 10.56 14.79 -12.01
C ARG A 86 9.77 14.45 -13.26
N ALA A 87 9.40 15.44 -14.07
CA ALA A 87 8.65 15.20 -15.30
C ALA A 87 9.48 14.49 -16.36
N ARG A 88 10.77 14.85 -16.51
CA ARG A 88 11.72 14.11 -17.36
C ARG A 88 11.90 12.68 -16.89
N PHE A 89 12.05 12.48 -15.59
CA PHE A 89 12.09 11.13 -15.00
C PHE A 89 10.80 10.35 -15.27
N GLY A 90 9.63 10.99 -15.22
CA GLY A 90 8.36 10.36 -15.59
C GLY A 90 8.31 9.89 -17.04
N LEU A 91 8.85 10.68 -17.98
CA LEU A 91 8.98 10.27 -19.39
C LEU A 91 9.96 9.09 -19.55
N ASP A 92 11.05 9.06 -18.79
CA ASP A 92 11.97 7.91 -18.76
C ASP A 92 11.28 6.65 -18.22
N VAL A 93 10.43 6.80 -17.19
CA VAL A 93 9.61 5.71 -16.63
C VAL A 93 8.65 5.13 -17.68
N VAL A 94 8.04 5.95 -18.54
CA VAL A 94 7.20 5.46 -19.66
C VAL A 94 8.02 4.60 -20.61
N ASN A 95 9.19 5.07 -21.04
CA ASN A 95 10.08 4.32 -21.93
C ASN A 95 10.55 2.99 -21.32
N GLU A 96 10.77 2.96 -20.00
CA GLU A 96 11.13 1.73 -19.30
C GLU A 96 9.94 0.77 -19.16
N LEU A 97 8.73 1.29 -18.90
CA LEU A 97 7.52 0.47 -18.80
C LEU A 97 7.22 -0.28 -20.09
N GLU A 98 7.38 0.35 -21.26
CA GLU A 98 7.19 -0.30 -22.57
C GLU A 98 8.12 -1.51 -22.77
N ARG A 99 9.23 -1.58 -22.04
CA ARG A 99 10.21 -2.69 -22.11
C ARG A 99 9.97 -3.77 -21.05
N VAL A 100 9.02 -3.59 -20.14
CA VAL A 100 8.73 -4.56 -19.08
C VAL A 100 7.94 -5.73 -19.67
N VAL A 101 8.54 -6.93 -19.69
CA VAL A 101 7.95 -8.15 -20.28
C VAL A 101 6.58 -8.52 -19.70
N HIS A 102 6.34 -8.20 -18.43
CA HIS A 102 5.12 -8.58 -17.72
C HIS A 102 3.93 -7.64 -17.96
N ASN A 103 4.13 -6.48 -18.59
CA ASN A 103 3.08 -5.48 -18.79
C ASN A 103 2.98 -5.10 -20.26
N GLU A 104 1.75 -5.01 -20.75
CA GLU A 104 1.49 -4.39 -22.05
C GLU A 104 1.20 -2.91 -21.81
N VAL A 105 1.90 -2.04 -22.53
CA VAL A 105 1.71 -0.59 -22.45
C VAL A 105 1.11 -0.11 -23.76
N GLU A 106 0.01 0.63 -23.68
CA GLU A 106 -0.64 1.28 -24.81
C GLU A 106 -0.63 2.80 -24.59
N ILE A 107 -0.05 3.53 -25.54
CA ILE A 107 -0.19 4.97 -25.60
C ILE A 107 -1.50 5.30 -26.33
N LEU A 108 -2.47 5.84 -25.59
CA LEU A 108 -3.80 6.13 -26.12
C LEU A 108 -3.84 7.56 -26.70
N PRO A 109 -4.12 7.73 -28.00
CA PRO A 109 -4.26 9.05 -28.62
C PRO A 109 -5.61 9.66 -28.25
N ASP A 110 -5.71 10.25 -27.06
CA ASP A 110 -6.87 11.02 -26.63
C ASP A 110 -6.77 12.48 -27.09
N ALA A 111 -7.92 13.15 -27.22
CA ALA A 111 -7.95 14.56 -27.62
C ALA A 111 -7.27 15.44 -26.57
N LEU A 112 -6.31 16.25 -27.02
CA LEU A 112 -5.63 17.30 -26.26
C LEU A 112 -6.46 18.59 -26.28
N ASP A 113 -7.68 18.53 -25.74
CA ASP A 113 -8.53 19.70 -25.59
C ASP A 113 -8.23 20.44 -24.26
N HIS A 114 -9.05 21.43 -23.91
CA HIS A 114 -8.89 22.18 -22.65
C HIS A 114 -9.42 21.42 -21.42
N THR A 115 -9.81 20.14 -21.55
CA THR A 115 -10.27 19.34 -20.42
C THR A 115 -9.08 19.04 -19.51
N PRO A 116 -9.21 19.26 -18.18
CA PRO A 116 -8.18 18.85 -17.24
C PRO A 116 -7.87 17.35 -17.35
N VAL A 117 -6.58 17.00 -17.26
CA VAL A 117 -6.09 15.61 -17.38
C VAL A 117 -6.83 14.67 -16.42
N ASP A 118 -7.05 15.10 -15.18
CA ASP A 118 -7.81 14.36 -14.17
C ASP A 118 -9.23 13.99 -14.66
N ASN A 119 -9.95 14.96 -15.20
CA ASN A 119 -11.32 14.75 -15.70
C ASN A 119 -11.32 13.82 -16.90
N ARG A 120 -10.29 13.93 -17.75
CA ARG A 120 -10.11 13.07 -18.92
C ARG A 120 -9.84 11.63 -18.52
N LEU A 121 -8.98 11.39 -17.52
CA LEU A 121 -8.72 10.08 -16.95
C LEU A 121 -9.99 9.47 -16.34
N LEU A 122 -10.75 10.25 -15.58
CA LEU A 122 -12.03 9.81 -15.00
C LEU A 122 -13.03 9.40 -16.08
N GLN A 123 -13.16 10.21 -17.14
CA GLN A 123 -14.04 9.91 -18.27
C GLN A 123 -13.62 8.61 -18.98
N LEU A 124 -12.34 8.51 -19.37
CA LEU A 124 -11.81 7.34 -20.07
C LEU A 124 -11.96 6.06 -19.24
N ALA A 125 -11.62 6.12 -17.95
CA ALA A 125 -11.77 4.98 -17.05
C ALA A 125 -13.25 4.58 -16.89
N LYS A 126 -14.18 5.55 -16.77
CA LYS A 126 -15.60 5.24 -16.63
C LYS A 126 -16.19 4.60 -17.89
N GLU A 127 -15.92 5.17 -19.06
CA GLU A 127 -16.43 4.70 -20.35
C GLU A 127 -15.93 3.29 -20.67
N ASN A 128 -14.68 2.99 -20.32
CA ASN A 128 -14.02 1.74 -20.65
C ASN A 128 -14.04 0.71 -19.50
N ARG A 129 -14.74 1.01 -18.39
CA ARG A 129 -14.73 0.18 -17.16
C ARG A 129 -13.29 -0.14 -16.70
N GLY A 130 -12.41 0.85 -16.81
CA GLY A 130 -11.02 0.75 -16.42
C GLY A 130 -10.80 1.09 -14.95
N THR A 131 -9.60 0.80 -14.50
CA THR A 131 -9.05 1.19 -13.20
C THR A 131 -8.13 2.41 -13.39
N ILE A 132 -8.05 3.31 -12.42
CA ILE A 132 -7.07 4.41 -12.42
C ILE A 132 -5.86 4.04 -11.54
N LEU A 133 -4.65 4.20 -12.06
CA LEU A 133 -3.39 4.13 -11.32
C LEU A 133 -2.90 5.55 -11.04
N THR A 134 -3.01 5.98 -9.79
CA THR A 134 -2.62 7.34 -9.35
C THR A 134 -1.91 7.31 -8.00
N THR A 135 -1.08 8.32 -7.73
CA THR A 135 -0.56 8.59 -6.38
C THR A 135 -1.25 9.78 -5.72
N ASP A 136 -2.08 10.50 -6.47
CA ASP A 136 -2.86 11.64 -5.99
C ASP A 136 -4.07 11.15 -5.16
N TYR A 137 -4.18 11.69 -3.95
CA TYR A 137 -5.26 11.35 -3.03
C TYR A 137 -6.63 11.86 -3.51
N ASN A 138 -6.69 13.09 -4.05
CA ASN A 138 -7.93 13.74 -4.46
C ASN A 138 -8.50 13.06 -5.71
N LEU A 139 -7.68 12.82 -6.73
CA LEU A 139 -8.10 12.08 -7.93
C LEU A 139 -8.61 10.68 -7.53
N GLY A 140 -7.88 10.00 -6.64
CA GLY A 140 -8.30 8.70 -6.09
C GLY A 140 -9.66 8.75 -5.37
N MET A 141 -9.93 9.79 -4.56
CA MET A 141 -11.20 9.95 -3.85
C MET A 141 -12.38 10.24 -4.79
N VAL A 142 -12.17 11.07 -5.81
CA VAL A 142 -13.20 11.36 -6.83
C VAL A 142 -13.51 10.12 -7.65
N ALA A 143 -12.48 9.39 -8.11
CA ALA A 143 -12.63 8.14 -8.85
C ALA A 143 -13.45 7.10 -8.09
N LYS A 144 -13.13 6.87 -6.80
CA LYS A 144 -13.88 5.94 -5.94
C LYS A 144 -15.36 6.35 -5.81
N THR A 145 -15.64 7.64 -5.68
CA THR A 145 -17.02 8.17 -5.62
C THR A 145 -17.79 7.92 -6.93
N MET A 146 -17.08 7.87 -8.05
CA MET A 146 -17.62 7.56 -9.38
C MET A 146 -17.71 6.05 -9.66
N ASP A 147 -17.49 5.16 -8.67
CA ASP A 147 -17.47 3.70 -8.85
C ASP A 147 -16.42 3.28 -9.91
N ILE A 148 -15.24 3.89 -9.81
CA ILE A 148 -14.04 3.56 -10.59
C ILE A 148 -13.00 2.99 -9.61
N ASP A 149 -12.45 1.82 -9.93
CA ASP A 149 -11.40 1.21 -9.12
C ASP A 149 -10.12 2.04 -9.18
N VAL A 150 -9.43 2.14 -8.05
CA VAL A 150 -8.18 2.90 -7.94
C VAL A 150 -7.06 2.00 -7.42
N LEU A 151 -5.95 1.98 -8.14
CA LEU A 151 -4.68 1.46 -7.69
C LEU A 151 -3.84 2.64 -7.21
N ASN A 152 -3.53 2.69 -5.91
CA ASN A 152 -2.65 3.70 -5.36
C ASN A 152 -1.40 3.05 -4.78
N VAL A 153 -0.23 3.46 -5.29
CA VAL A 153 1.06 2.91 -4.83
C VAL A 153 1.35 3.28 -3.38
N ASN A 154 0.82 4.40 -2.89
CA ASN A 154 0.92 4.77 -1.48
C ASN A 154 0.15 3.78 -0.62
N ASP A 155 -1.08 3.45 -1.00
CA ASP A 155 -1.90 2.46 -0.30
C ASP A 155 -1.19 1.09 -0.32
N LEU A 156 -0.69 0.68 -1.49
CA LEU A 156 0.10 -0.56 -1.62
C LEU A 156 1.32 -0.57 -0.70
N ALA A 157 2.11 0.51 -0.67
CA ALA A 157 3.29 0.60 0.18
C ALA A 157 2.95 0.59 1.67
N ILE A 158 1.78 1.08 2.06
CA ILE A 158 1.28 1.08 3.43
C ILE A 158 0.84 -0.33 3.84
N GLU A 159 0.15 -1.06 2.96
CA GLU A 159 -0.33 -2.43 3.20
C GLU A 159 0.78 -3.48 3.13
N LEU A 160 1.87 -3.21 2.39
CA LEU A 160 3.04 -4.10 2.32
C LEU A 160 4.00 -3.96 3.50
N ARG A 161 3.77 -3.02 4.43
CA ARG A 161 4.61 -2.91 5.63
C ARG A 161 4.45 -4.18 6.45
N SER A 162 5.57 -4.73 6.91
CA SER A 162 5.54 -5.89 7.79
C SER A 162 4.74 -5.55 9.05
N ASP A 163 3.76 -6.38 9.39
CA ASP A 163 3.07 -6.27 10.66
C ASP A 163 4.06 -6.58 11.79
N TYR A 164 4.45 -5.56 12.54
CA TYR A 164 5.24 -5.74 13.77
C TYR A 164 4.31 -6.17 14.89
N LEU A 165 4.47 -7.41 15.35
CA LEU A 165 3.60 -7.98 16.38
C LEU A 165 4.10 -7.61 17.79
N PRO A 166 3.19 -7.38 18.75
CA PRO A 166 3.57 -7.32 20.16
C PRO A 166 4.38 -8.56 20.58
N GLY A 167 5.51 -8.35 21.25
CA GLY A 167 6.46 -9.38 21.66
C GLY A 167 7.60 -9.64 20.67
N GLU A 168 7.51 -9.16 19.43
CA GLU A 168 8.62 -9.24 18.49
C GLU A 168 9.76 -8.31 18.93
N ARG A 169 11.00 -8.78 18.71
CA ARG A 169 12.21 -8.06 19.10
C ARG A 169 12.97 -7.56 17.89
N MET A 170 13.43 -6.32 17.97
CA MET A 170 14.22 -5.70 16.90
C MET A 170 15.29 -4.81 17.49
N ARG A 171 16.41 -4.67 16.77
CA ARG A 171 17.46 -3.71 17.12
C ARG A 171 17.26 -2.43 16.34
N ILE A 172 16.98 -1.33 17.04
CA ILE A 172 16.79 0.00 16.43
C ILE A 172 17.75 1.03 17.02
N LYS A 173 18.07 2.08 16.24
CA LYS A 173 18.80 3.23 16.77
C LYS A 173 17.83 4.20 17.43
N ILE A 174 18.12 4.58 18.67
CA ILE A 174 17.39 5.69 19.31
C ILE A 174 17.96 6.99 18.74
N THR A 175 17.14 7.75 18.02
CA THR A 175 17.54 8.95 17.29
C THR A 175 17.27 10.23 18.07
N ALA A 176 16.23 10.25 18.91
CA ALA A 176 15.82 11.45 19.64
C ALA A 176 15.19 11.12 21.01
N LEU A 177 15.00 12.14 21.84
CA LEU A 177 14.17 12.05 23.05
C LEU A 177 12.69 11.99 22.67
N GLY A 178 11.92 11.20 23.41
CA GLY A 178 10.46 11.13 23.28
C GLY A 178 9.75 12.26 24.01
N SER A 179 8.43 12.32 23.82
CA SER A 179 7.58 13.33 24.47
C SER A 179 7.60 13.21 26.00
N ASN A 180 7.72 11.99 26.53
CA ASN A 180 7.95 11.80 27.96
C ASN A 180 9.46 11.77 28.28
N PRO A 181 9.92 12.33 29.42
CA PRO A 181 11.34 12.42 29.77
C PRO A 181 12.09 11.08 29.84
N LYS A 182 11.38 9.97 30.03
CA LYS A 182 11.96 8.61 30.06
C LYS A 182 12.02 7.94 28.68
N GLN A 183 11.33 8.48 27.69
CA GLN A 183 11.19 7.84 26.38
C GLN A 183 12.31 8.23 25.44
N GLY A 184 12.69 7.29 24.59
CA GLY A 184 13.45 7.53 23.37
C GLY A 184 12.56 7.33 22.14
N VAL A 185 12.94 7.93 21.02
CA VAL A 185 12.32 7.72 19.72
C VAL A 185 13.35 7.17 18.76
N GLY A 186 12.98 6.13 18.04
CA GLY A 186 13.72 5.62 16.88
C GLY A 186 12.78 5.39 15.71
N TYR A 187 13.35 4.93 14.61
CA TYR A 187 12.60 4.64 13.39
C TYR A 187 12.96 3.24 12.89
N LEU A 188 11.94 2.53 12.40
CA LEU A 188 12.11 1.28 11.69
C LEU A 188 12.64 1.52 10.27
N PRO A 189 13.17 0.50 9.57
CA PRO A 189 13.66 0.65 8.20
C PRO A 189 12.61 1.19 7.21
N ASP A 190 11.33 0.94 7.49
CA ASP A 190 10.18 1.43 6.72
C ASP A 190 9.73 2.86 7.09
N GLY A 191 10.42 3.50 8.04
CA GLY A 191 10.14 4.84 8.53
C GLY A 191 9.08 4.93 9.63
N MET A 192 8.53 3.81 10.12
CA MET A 192 7.58 3.84 11.24
C MET A 192 8.28 4.35 12.53
N MET A 193 7.66 5.33 13.19
CA MET A 193 8.16 5.87 14.45
C MET A 193 7.94 4.86 15.58
N VAL A 194 9.00 4.57 16.33
CA VAL A 194 8.98 3.70 17.50
C VAL A 194 9.34 4.50 18.74
N VAL A 195 8.40 4.58 19.68
CA VAL A 195 8.60 5.17 21.00
C VAL A 195 9.00 4.07 21.97
N VAL A 196 10.20 4.16 22.49
CA VAL A 196 10.79 3.16 23.38
C VAL A 196 10.80 3.70 24.81
N ASP A 197 10.14 2.98 25.71
CA ASP A 197 10.15 3.34 27.13
C ASP A 197 11.52 3.09 27.76
N GLU A 198 11.87 3.92 28.74
CA GLU A 198 13.17 3.94 29.45
C GLU A 198 14.42 4.06 28.54
N ALA A 199 14.26 4.58 27.31
CA ALA A 199 15.34 4.70 26.33
C ALA A 199 15.91 6.13 26.19
N ALA A 200 15.46 7.09 27.01
CA ALA A 200 15.93 8.49 26.94
C ALA A 200 17.46 8.62 27.10
N THR A 201 18.09 7.80 27.94
CA THR A 201 19.54 7.80 28.15
C THR A 201 20.32 7.04 27.08
N LEU A 202 19.62 6.41 26.12
CA LEU A 202 20.19 5.57 25.08
C LEU A 202 20.19 6.24 23.70
N VAL A 203 19.86 7.54 23.63
CA VAL A 203 19.92 8.34 22.41
C VAL A 203 21.30 8.23 21.75
N GLY A 204 21.31 8.02 20.44
CA GLY A 204 22.50 7.78 19.62
C GLY A 204 22.94 6.32 19.54
N ARG A 205 22.39 5.42 20.36
CA ARG A 205 22.79 4.00 20.43
C ARG A 205 21.78 3.07 19.75
N PHE A 206 22.27 1.92 19.29
CA PHE A 206 21.44 0.81 18.84
C PHE A 206 21.05 -0.07 20.02
N VAL A 207 19.75 -0.22 20.25
CA VAL A 207 19.16 -0.92 21.38
C VAL A 207 18.25 -2.03 20.87
N GLU A 208 18.32 -3.19 21.51
CA GLU A 208 17.35 -4.27 21.28
C GLU A 208 16.07 -3.93 22.06
N ILE A 209 14.96 -3.88 21.34
CA ILE A 209 13.65 -3.50 21.86
C ILE A 209 12.66 -4.65 21.66
N GLU A 210 11.62 -4.66 22.47
CA GLU A 210 10.48 -5.57 22.34
C GLU A 210 9.22 -4.74 22.12
N PHE A 211 8.51 -4.96 21.02
CA PHE A 211 7.28 -4.24 20.71
C PHE A 211 6.19 -4.59 21.73
N VAL A 212 5.44 -3.57 22.18
CA VAL A 212 4.41 -3.72 23.21
C VAL A 212 3.03 -3.47 22.64
N LYS A 213 2.84 -2.34 21.98
CA LYS A 213 1.54 -1.95 21.44
C LYS A 213 1.67 -1.05 20.23
N PHE A 214 0.72 -1.19 19.32
CA PHE A 214 0.51 -0.31 18.20
C PHE A 214 -0.44 0.83 18.61
N LEU A 215 -0.19 2.05 18.15
CA LEU A 215 -1.11 3.17 18.30
C LEU A 215 -1.29 3.91 16.96
N GLN A 216 -2.53 4.07 16.54
CA GLN A 216 -2.90 4.98 15.45
C GLN A 216 -3.15 6.37 16.03
N THR A 217 -2.52 7.39 15.46
CA THR A 217 -2.78 8.80 15.75
C THR A 217 -3.19 9.54 14.48
N ASN A 218 -3.71 10.76 14.62
CA ASN A 218 -4.06 11.63 13.48
C ASN A 218 -2.85 11.99 12.60
N SER A 219 -1.63 11.91 13.15
CA SER A 219 -0.37 12.18 12.43
C SER A 219 0.26 10.92 11.83
N GLY A 220 -0.35 9.75 12.03
CA GLY A 220 0.12 8.47 11.49
C GLY A 220 0.17 7.33 12.51
N ARG A 221 0.81 6.23 12.10
CA ARG A 221 1.03 5.02 12.87
C ARG A 221 2.32 5.13 13.69
N MET A 222 2.24 4.86 15.00
CA MET A 222 3.40 4.77 15.87
C MET A 222 3.41 3.46 16.65
N MET A 223 4.60 2.92 16.91
CA MET A 223 4.79 1.71 17.69
C MET A 223 5.36 2.04 19.07
N PHE A 224 4.85 1.41 20.12
CA PHE A 224 5.46 1.50 21.45
C PHE A 224 6.25 0.23 21.71
N ALA A 225 7.45 0.40 22.25
CA ALA A 225 8.33 -0.69 22.63
C ALA A 225 8.96 -0.44 23.99
N LYS A 226 9.58 -1.47 24.56
CA LYS A 226 10.42 -1.39 25.76
C LYS A 226 11.81 -1.92 25.43
N VAL A 227 12.82 -1.52 26.21
CA VAL A 227 14.15 -2.12 26.09
C VAL A 227 14.06 -3.61 26.43
N ALA A 228 14.52 -4.48 25.54
CA ALA A 228 14.53 -5.91 25.77
C ALA A 228 15.52 -6.24 26.90
N THR A 229 15.02 -6.62 28.07
CA THR A 229 15.88 -7.07 29.16
C THR A 229 16.36 -8.48 28.86
N GLN A 230 17.67 -8.72 28.85
CA GLN A 230 18.19 -10.09 28.84
C GLN A 230 17.78 -10.79 30.14
N THR A 231 16.77 -11.65 30.08
CA THR A 231 16.46 -12.55 31.19
C THR A 231 17.63 -13.52 31.32
N LYS A 232 18.58 -13.23 32.23
CA LYS A 232 19.53 -14.24 32.69
C LYS A 232 18.69 -15.36 33.31
N SER A 233 18.70 -16.53 32.68
CA SER A 233 18.15 -17.76 33.23
C SER A 233 18.96 -18.15 34.47
N SER A 234 18.58 -17.63 35.63
CA SER A 234 19.10 -18.03 36.93
C SER A 234 18.48 -19.37 37.35
N GLY A 235 18.89 -20.44 36.67
CA GLY A 235 18.63 -21.81 37.07
C GLY A 235 19.38 -22.15 38.36
N ARG A 236 18.79 -21.82 39.51
CA ARG A 236 19.23 -22.24 40.83
C ARG A 236 18.78 -23.69 41.04
N PHE A 237 19.53 -24.66 40.51
CA PHE A 237 19.41 -26.06 40.94
C PHE A 237 20.39 -26.36 42.06
N GLY A 238 19.84 -26.73 43.21
CA GLY A 238 20.54 -26.98 44.45
C GLY A 238 21.54 -28.13 44.36
N ARG A 239 22.63 -27.99 45.13
CA ARG A 239 23.54 -29.07 45.48
C ARG A 239 22.77 -30.18 46.19
N GLY A 240 22.53 -31.30 45.50
CA GLY A 240 22.15 -32.59 46.08
C GLY A 240 23.35 -33.52 46.04
N ALA A 241 23.81 -33.97 47.21
CA ALA A 241 24.95 -34.86 47.38
C ALA A 241 24.72 -36.23 46.70
N GLY A 242 25.59 -36.58 45.75
CA GLY A 242 25.64 -37.88 45.09
C GLY A 242 26.61 -38.84 45.77
N ARG A 243 26.04 -39.90 46.34
CA ARG A 243 26.66 -41.00 47.10
C ARG A 243 27.57 -41.85 46.19
N LYS A 244 28.82 -42.12 46.62
CA LYS A 244 29.73 -43.09 45.97
C LYS A 244 29.13 -44.50 46.01
N ILE A 245 29.05 -45.18 44.87
CA ILE A 245 28.85 -46.64 44.81
C ILE A 245 30.17 -47.28 44.36
N LYS A 246 30.68 -48.17 45.22
CA LYS A 246 31.85 -49.03 44.96
C LYS A 246 31.48 -50.09 43.91
N ALA A 247 32.31 -50.22 42.89
CA ALA A 247 32.35 -51.41 42.05
C ALA A 247 33.04 -52.55 42.84
N LYS A 248 32.47 -53.75 42.76
CA LYS A 248 33.12 -54.99 43.23
C LYS A 248 32.91 -56.07 42.16
N SER A 249 34.04 -56.63 41.74
CA SER A 249 34.26 -57.92 41.07
C SER A 249 33.50 -58.19 39.78
#